data_AF-A0A1X7SX87-F1
#
_entry.id   AF-A0A1X7SX87-F1
#
_cell.length_a   1.000
_cell.length_b   1.000
_cell.length_c   1.000
_cell.angle_alpha   90.00
_cell.angle_beta   90.00
_cell.angle_gamma   90.00
#
_symmetry.space_group_name_H-M   'P 1'
#
loop_
_entity.id
_entity.type
_entity.pdbx_description
1 polymer ?
#
loop_
_entity_poly.entity_id
_entity_poly.type
_entity_poly.pdbx_seq_one_letter_code
_entity_poly.pdbx_strand_id
1 'polypeptide(L)'
;MSPLSLTALNLPAFLYLMAILKRKLNSLALSRHTQLLEILEIPQLIETCVRNGYYEEALELSAHVKRMEKKHNNIPIIKNIASDIERCSNLMLMELIQQLQGSIQLPSCLRLVGLLRRMDVFNESQLRLKFLQSRDYWLQSVLSLIPKDDRK
;
A
#
# COMPACT_ATOMS: atom_id res chain seq x y z
N MET A 1 67.97 -8.81 -8.39
CA MET A 1 67.21 -8.95 -9.65
C MET A 1 65.81 -8.43 -9.40
N SER A 2 65.46 -7.41 -10.16
CA SER A 2 64.46 -6.37 -9.90
C SER A 2 63.00 -6.82 -10.08
N PRO A 3 62.06 -6.15 -9.39
CA PRO A 3 60.63 -6.30 -9.61
C PRO A 3 60.19 -5.45 -10.82
N LEU A 4 59.52 -6.06 -11.80
CA LEU A 4 58.78 -5.38 -12.88
C LEU A 4 57.31 -5.72 -12.64
N SER A 5 56.61 -4.93 -11.83
CA SER A 5 55.85 -3.73 -12.22
C SER A 5 54.46 -4.07 -12.76
N LEU A 6 53.48 -3.84 -11.89
CA LEU A 6 52.03 -3.94 -12.07
C LEU A 6 51.49 -2.84 -13.02
N THR A 7 51.99 -2.79 -14.26
CA THR A 7 51.57 -1.89 -15.34
C THR A 7 51.50 -2.76 -16.61
N ALA A 8 50.38 -3.03 -17.26
CA ALA A 8 49.36 -2.10 -17.70
C ALA A 8 48.12 -2.88 -18.13
N LEU A 9 46.94 -2.53 -17.60
CA LEU A 9 45.76 -2.60 -18.46
C LEU A 9 46.05 -1.59 -19.60
N ASN A 10 46.27 -2.07 -20.83
CA ASN A 10 46.53 -1.19 -21.96
C ASN A 10 45.36 -0.20 -22.07
N LEU A 11 45.65 1.09 -22.32
CA LEU A 11 44.67 2.19 -22.36
C LEU A 11 43.37 1.86 -23.14
N PRO A 12 43.42 1.18 -24.31
CA PRO A 12 42.21 0.69 -25.00
C PRO A 12 41.37 -0.31 -24.20
N ALA A 13 41.99 -1.21 -23.42
CA ALA A 13 41.27 -2.17 -22.57
C ALA A 13 40.60 -1.47 -21.37
N PHE A 14 41.23 -0.45 -20.80
CA PHE A 14 40.65 0.39 -19.75
C PHE A 14 39.47 1.22 -20.27
N LEU A 15 39.61 1.86 -21.43
CA LEU A 15 38.53 2.60 -22.10
C LEU A 15 37.38 1.66 -22.47
N TYR A 16 37.67 0.45 -22.91
CA TYR A 16 36.66 -0.58 -23.21
C TYR A 16 35.91 -1.03 -21.94
N LEU A 17 36.61 -1.26 -20.83
CA LEU A 17 36.00 -1.57 -19.54
C LEU A 17 35.11 -0.43 -19.04
N MET A 18 35.57 0.83 -19.16
CA MET A 18 34.79 2.01 -18.81
C MET A 18 33.56 2.19 -19.71
N ALA A 19 33.66 1.88 -21.00
CA ALA A 19 32.51 1.89 -21.92
C ALA A 19 31.48 0.80 -21.58
N ILE A 20 31.94 -0.40 -21.20
CA ILE A 20 31.05 -1.48 -20.71
C ILE A 20 30.38 -1.09 -19.40
N LEU A 21 31.12 -0.51 -18.46
CA LEU A 21 30.58 -0.03 -17.19
C LEU A 21 29.56 1.10 -17.40
N LYS A 22 29.84 2.06 -18.30
CA LYS A 22 28.92 3.13 -18.66
C LYS A 22 27.67 2.60 -19.34
N ARG A 23 27.78 1.60 -20.23
CA ARG A 23 26.61 0.92 -20.84
C ARG A 23 25.80 0.13 -19.83
N LYS A 24 26.46 -0.61 -18.92
CA LYS A 24 25.79 -1.31 -17.81
C LYS A 24 25.10 -0.33 -16.88
N LEU A 25 25.76 0.76 -16.48
CA LEU A 25 25.19 1.82 -15.63
C LEU A 25 24.02 2.51 -16.32
N ASN A 26 24.13 2.82 -17.62
CA ASN A 26 23.04 3.43 -18.39
C ASN A 26 21.87 2.46 -18.59
N SER A 27 22.13 1.17 -18.84
CA SER A 27 21.09 0.15 -18.94
C SER A 27 20.41 -0.09 -17.58
N LEU A 28 21.18 -0.11 -16.49
CA LEU A 28 20.66 -0.19 -15.12
C LEU A 28 19.85 1.06 -14.78
N ALA A 29 20.32 2.25 -15.16
CA ALA A 29 19.62 3.52 -14.95
C ALA A 29 18.34 3.60 -15.78
N LEU A 30 18.35 3.10 -17.02
CA LEU A 30 17.17 3.05 -17.90
C LEU A 30 16.13 2.03 -17.40
N SER A 31 16.57 0.85 -16.98
CA SER A 31 15.72 -0.17 -16.34
C SER A 31 15.15 0.32 -15.00
N ARG A 32 15.95 1.04 -14.22
CA ARG A 32 15.50 1.70 -12.99
C ARG A 32 14.55 2.87 -13.29
N HIS A 33 14.71 3.56 -14.43
CA HIS A 33 13.84 4.67 -14.84
C HIS A 33 12.41 4.22 -15.18
N THR A 34 12.22 3.10 -15.87
CA THR A 34 10.87 2.54 -16.11
C THR A 34 10.23 2.02 -14.82
N GLN A 35 10.98 1.31 -13.97
CA GLN A 35 10.49 0.90 -12.65
C GLN A 35 10.17 2.10 -11.74
N LEU A 36 10.93 3.19 -11.83
CA LEU A 36 10.67 4.44 -11.10
C LEU A 36 9.39 5.15 -11.58
N LEU A 37 9.07 5.10 -12.87
CA LEU A 37 7.83 5.68 -13.42
C LEU A 37 6.61 4.87 -12.97
N GLU A 38 6.65 3.54 -13.06
CA GLU A 38 5.56 2.67 -12.59
C GLU A 38 5.28 2.87 -11.09
N ILE A 39 6.32 3.10 -10.28
CA ILE A 39 6.19 3.38 -8.85
C ILE A 39 5.48 4.73 -8.57
N LEU A 40 5.66 5.73 -9.44
CA LEU A 40 5.01 7.05 -9.30
C LEU A 40 3.50 7.01 -9.61
N GLU A 41 3.04 6.01 -10.36
CA GLU A 41 1.62 5.85 -10.70
C GLU A 41 0.83 5.10 -9.61
N ILE A 42 1.50 4.33 -8.73
CA ILE A 42 0.86 3.52 -7.68
C ILE A 42 -0.06 4.35 -6.76
N PRO A 43 0.32 5.55 -6.27
CA PRO A 43 -0.57 6.39 -5.47
C PRO A 43 -1.88 6.76 -6.17
N GLN A 44 -1.83 7.02 -7.48
CA GLN A 44 -3.03 7.34 -8.25
C GLN A 44 -3.88 6.08 -8.46
N LEU A 45 -3.23 4.95 -8.76
CA LEU A 45 -3.90 3.67 -8.96
C LEU A 45 -4.64 3.23 -7.70
N ILE A 46 -4.01 3.30 -6.52
CA ILE A 46 -4.67 2.92 -5.27
C ILE A 46 -5.83 3.87 -4.93
N GLU A 47 -5.68 5.17 -5.21
CA GLU A 47 -6.76 6.13 -5.02
C GLU A 47 -7.97 5.78 -5.91
N THR A 48 -7.74 5.43 -7.17
CA THR A 48 -8.78 4.93 -8.07
C THR A 48 -9.40 3.62 -7.58
N CYS A 49 -8.60 2.67 -7.11
CA CYS A 49 -9.08 1.39 -6.57
C CYS A 49 -10.01 1.62 -5.38
N VAL A 50 -9.59 2.43 -4.39
CA VAL A 50 -10.38 2.72 -3.19
C VAL A 50 -11.69 3.40 -3.56
N ARG A 51 -11.67 4.47 -4.39
CA ARG A 51 -12.88 5.19 -4.80
C ARG A 51 -13.90 4.32 -5.54
N ASN A 52 -13.44 3.28 -6.24
CA ASN A 52 -14.30 2.36 -6.99
C ASN A 52 -14.67 1.10 -6.19
N GLY A 53 -14.21 0.94 -4.95
CA GLY A 53 -14.48 -0.23 -4.13
C GLY A 53 -13.66 -1.48 -4.48
N TYR A 54 -12.61 -1.34 -5.30
CA TYR A 54 -11.62 -2.39 -5.61
C TYR A 54 -10.62 -2.54 -4.47
N TYR A 55 -11.14 -2.94 -3.30
CA TYR A 55 -10.41 -2.99 -2.04
C TYR A 55 -9.34 -4.09 -2.00
N GLU A 56 -9.54 -5.18 -2.74
CA GLU A 56 -8.61 -6.29 -2.82
C GLU A 56 -7.32 -5.87 -3.53
N GLU A 57 -7.47 -5.24 -4.68
CA GLU A 57 -6.41 -4.70 -5.50
C GLU A 57 -5.67 -3.58 -4.76
N ALA A 58 -6.40 -2.72 -4.04
CA ALA A 58 -5.81 -1.68 -3.20
C ALA A 58 -4.88 -2.28 -2.11
N LEU A 59 -5.30 -3.37 -1.46
CA LEU A 59 -4.49 -4.06 -0.45
C LEU A 59 -3.23 -4.70 -1.04
N GLU A 60 -3.33 -5.26 -2.24
CA GLU A 60 -2.17 -5.84 -2.94
C GLU A 60 -1.13 -4.78 -3.28
N LEU A 61 -1.57 -3.62 -3.77
CA LEU A 61 -0.71 -2.47 -4.05
C LEU A 61 -0.06 -1.92 -2.77
N SER A 62 -0.83 -1.76 -1.70
CA SER A 62 -0.30 -1.36 -0.38
C SER A 62 0.77 -2.34 0.12
N ALA A 63 0.53 -3.64 -0.01
CA ALA A 63 1.51 -4.65 0.38
C ALA A 63 2.77 -4.62 -0.49
N HIS A 64 2.63 -4.33 -1.79
CA HIS A 64 3.76 -4.15 -2.70
C HIS A 64 4.66 -2.99 -2.26
N VAL A 65 4.09 -1.81 -2.02
CA VAL A 65 4.88 -0.65 -1.62
C VAL A 65 5.47 -0.80 -0.23
N LYS A 66 4.76 -1.41 0.74
CA LYS A 66 5.31 -1.72 2.08
C LYS A 66 6.54 -2.64 2.00
N ARG A 67 6.58 -3.59 1.05
CA ARG A 67 7.76 -4.43 0.81
C ARG A 67 8.91 -3.63 0.18
N MET A 68 8.59 -2.70 -0.70
CA MET A 68 9.55 -1.84 -1.38
C MET A 68 10.19 -0.83 -0.43
N GLU A 69 9.41 -0.20 0.45
CA GLU A 69 9.86 0.70 1.50
C GLU A 69 10.89 0.01 2.42
N LYS A 70 10.61 -1.23 2.85
CA LYS A 70 11.55 -2.03 3.66
C LYS A 70 12.90 -2.27 2.97
N LYS A 71 12.89 -2.45 1.64
CA LYS A 71 14.11 -2.69 0.84
C LYS A 71 14.89 -1.41 0.53
N HIS A 72 14.19 -0.28 0.48
CA HIS A 72 14.73 0.98 -0.05
C HIS A 72 14.43 2.18 0.87
N ASN A 73 14.59 1.99 2.18
CA ASN A 73 14.29 2.98 3.21
C ASN A 73 15.12 4.28 3.15
N ASN A 74 16.20 4.30 2.38
CA ASN A 74 17.08 5.46 2.21
C ASN A 74 16.62 6.42 1.10
N ILE A 75 15.57 6.07 0.34
CA ILE A 75 15.09 6.84 -0.80
C ILE A 75 13.86 7.69 -0.38
N PRO A 76 13.96 9.04 -0.36
CA PRO A 76 12.86 9.90 0.11
C PRO A 76 11.57 9.76 -0.70
N ILE A 77 11.66 9.59 -2.03
CA ILE A 77 10.47 9.46 -2.87
C ILE A 77 9.64 8.22 -2.51
N ILE A 78 10.29 7.11 -2.11
CA ILE A 78 9.59 5.89 -1.69
C ILE A 78 8.84 6.11 -0.37
N LYS A 79 9.41 6.91 0.55
CA LYS A 79 8.72 7.30 1.79
C LYS A 79 7.48 8.16 1.50
N ASN A 80 7.60 9.12 0.57
CA ASN A 80 6.46 9.96 0.19
C ASN A 80 5.32 9.11 -0.41
N ILE A 81 5.66 8.17 -1.29
CA ILE A 81 4.69 7.24 -1.89
C ILE A 81 4.04 6.35 -0.81
N ALA A 82 4.83 5.84 0.14
CA ALA A 82 4.29 5.07 1.27
C ALA A 82 3.31 5.91 2.11
N SER A 83 3.63 7.18 2.37
CA SER A 83 2.75 8.11 3.07
C SER A 83 1.45 8.40 2.30
N ASP A 84 1.51 8.53 0.98
CA ASP A 84 0.32 8.72 0.14
C ASP A 84 -0.59 7.49 0.18
N ILE A 85 0.00 6.30 0.14
CA ILE A 85 -0.72 5.03 0.24
C ILE A 85 -1.33 4.85 1.63
N GLU A 86 -0.66 5.28 2.69
CA GLU A 86 -1.21 5.27 4.04
C GLU A 86 -2.45 6.18 4.13
N ARG A 87 -2.41 7.37 3.51
CA ARG A 87 -3.57 8.26 3.40
C ARG A 87 -4.75 7.57 2.68
N CYS A 88 -4.51 6.93 1.54
CA CYS A 88 -5.55 6.18 0.82
C CYS A 88 -6.08 4.98 1.65
N SER A 89 -5.20 4.29 2.36
CA SER A 89 -5.57 3.18 3.25
C SER A 89 -6.44 3.66 4.41
N ASN A 90 -6.19 4.84 4.96
CA ASN A 90 -7.06 5.43 5.98
C ASN A 90 -8.46 5.79 5.44
N LEU A 91 -8.56 6.29 4.20
CA LEU A 91 -9.85 6.52 3.57
C LEU A 91 -10.64 5.22 3.39
N MET A 92 -9.98 4.19 2.87
CA MET A 92 -10.55 2.84 2.75
C MET A 92 -11.03 2.32 4.11
N LEU A 93 -10.26 2.51 5.19
CA LEU A 93 -10.64 2.10 6.53
C LEU A 93 -11.95 2.77 6.98
N MET A 94 -12.08 4.08 6.76
CA MET A 94 -13.28 4.83 7.12
C MET A 94 -14.50 4.34 6.33
N GLU A 95 -14.37 4.10 5.03
CA GLU A 95 -15.45 3.58 4.18
C GLU A 95 -15.92 2.19 4.63
N LEU A 96 -14.98 1.28 4.92
CA LEU A 96 -15.31 -0.07 5.39
C LEU A 96 -16.06 -0.05 6.74
N ILE A 97 -15.62 0.82 7.66
CA ILE A 97 -16.30 1.00 8.96
C ILE A 97 -17.70 1.57 8.77
N GLN A 98 -17.86 2.55 7.88
CA GLN A 98 -19.16 3.15 7.56
C GLN A 98 -20.13 2.12 6.98
N GLN A 99 -19.65 1.25 6.08
CA GLN A 99 -20.47 0.15 5.54
C GLN A 99 -20.88 -0.85 6.63
N LEU A 100 -20.01 -1.15 7.60
CA LEU A 100 -20.36 -1.96 8.76
C LEU A 100 -21.39 -1.31 9.68
N GLN A 101 -21.53 0.02 9.65
CA GLN A 101 -22.55 0.78 10.38
C GLN A 101 -23.89 0.89 9.62
N GLY A 102 -23.98 0.33 8.40
CA GLY A 102 -25.19 0.30 7.59
C GLY A 102 -26.02 -0.97 7.74
N SER A 103 -27.15 -1.04 7.03
CA SER A 103 -27.88 -2.29 6.83
C SER A 103 -27.10 -3.18 5.87
N ILE A 104 -26.51 -4.25 6.40
CA ILE A 104 -25.62 -5.14 5.63
C ILE A 104 -26.01 -6.60 5.86
N GLN A 105 -25.94 -7.40 4.79
CA GLN A 105 -26.15 -8.84 4.86
C GLN A 105 -24.90 -9.55 5.40
N LEU A 106 -25.09 -10.69 6.06
CA LEU A 106 -24.01 -11.48 6.67
C LEU A 106 -22.84 -11.78 5.71
N PRO A 107 -23.04 -12.18 4.44
CA PRO A 107 -21.91 -12.44 3.53
C PRO A 107 -21.05 -11.20 3.28
N SER A 108 -21.66 -10.04 3.08
CA SER A 108 -20.95 -8.78 2.90
C SER A 108 -20.24 -8.34 4.18
N CYS A 109 -20.86 -8.52 5.34
CA CYS A 109 -20.25 -8.27 6.64
C CYS A 109 -18.96 -9.08 6.84
N LEU A 110 -18.99 -10.39 6.56
CA LEU A 110 -17.82 -11.25 6.64
C LEU A 110 -16.70 -10.81 5.68
N ARG A 111 -17.06 -10.39 4.45
CA ARG A 111 -16.09 -9.83 3.49
C ARG A 111 -15.42 -8.57 4.04
N LEU A 112 -16.19 -7.60 4.56
CA LEU A 112 -15.63 -6.36 5.13
C LEU A 112 -14.71 -6.64 6.32
N VAL A 113 -15.09 -7.55 7.22
CA VAL A 113 -14.23 -7.96 8.34
C VAL A 113 -12.95 -8.64 7.84
N GLY A 114 -13.04 -9.43 6.77
CA GLY A 114 -11.88 -10.02 6.10
C GLY A 114 -10.91 -8.97 5.55
N LEU A 115 -11.43 -7.93 4.89
CA LEU A 115 -10.64 -6.80 4.39
C LEU A 115 -9.98 -6.03 5.55
N LEU A 116 -10.75 -5.66 6.58
CA LEU A 116 -10.24 -4.96 7.77
C LEU A 116 -9.13 -5.75 8.48
N ARG A 117 -9.25 -7.08 8.55
CA ARG A 117 -8.19 -7.94 9.08
C ARG A 117 -6.91 -7.87 8.24
N ARG A 118 -7.05 -7.86 6.91
CA ARG A 118 -5.90 -7.80 5.99
C ARG A 118 -5.22 -6.44 5.92
N MET A 119 -5.92 -5.37 6.32
CA MET A 119 -5.31 -4.05 6.50
C MET A 119 -4.25 -4.05 7.63
N ASP A 120 -4.29 -5.01 8.55
CA ASP A 120 -3.30 -5.16 9.64
C ASP A 120 -3.17 -3.91 10.54
N VAL A 121 -4.26 -3.12 10.63
CA VAL A 121 -4.35 -1.91 11.47
C VAL A 121 -4.82 -2.26 12.89
N PHE A 122 -5.63 -3.31 13.02
CA PHE A 122 -6.18 -3.77 14.30
C PHE A 122 -5.65 -5.15 14.64
N ASN A 123 -5.32 -5.37 15.92
CA ASN A 123 -5.23 -6.72 16.43
C ASN A 123 -6.63 -7.38 16.51
N GLU A 124 -6.68 -8.69 16.67
CA GLU A 124 -7.95 -9.44 16.63
C GLU A 124 -8.95 -8.98 17.71
N SER A 125 -8.49 -8.59 18.91
CA SER A 125 -9.36 -8.03 19.96
C SER A 125 -9.93 -6.65 19.59
N GLN A 126 -9.09 -5.77 19.03
CA GLN A 126 -9.51 -4.44 18.57
C GLN A 126 -10.49 -4.57 17.40
N LEU A 127 -10.25 -5.49 16.47
CA LEU A 127 -11.15 -5.75 15.34
C LEU A 127 -12.52 -6.21 15.83
N ARG A 128 -12.57 -7.15 16.78
CA ARG A 128 -13.83 -7.61 17.41
C ARG A 128 -14.56 -6.47 18.11
N LEU A 129 -13.85 -5.67 18.90
CA LEU A 129 -14.44 -4.52 19.58
C LEU A 129 -14.99 -3.52 18.57
N LYS A 130 -14.22 -3.20 17.53
CA LYS A 130 -14.64 -2.25 16.49
C LYS A 130 -15.86 -2.75 15.72
N PHE A 131 -15.89 -4.04 15.41
CA PHE A 131 -17.05 -4.69 14.82
C PHE A 131 -18.30 -4.55 15.70
N LEU A 132 -18.20 -4.89 16.98
CA LEU A 132 -19.31 -4.76 17.94
C LEU A 132 -19.79 -3.31 18.05
N GLN A 133 -18.88 -2.35 18.17
CA GLN A 133 -19.20 -0.92 18.22
C GLN A 133 -19.93 -0.45 16.96
N SER A 134 -19.47 -0.86 15.77
CA SER A 134 -20.13 -0.50 14.51
C SER A 134 -21.55 -1.10 14.40
N ARG A 135 -21.75 -2.35 14.84
CA ARG A 135 -23.06 -3.00 14.80
C ARG A 135 -24.01 -2.49 15.89
N ASP A 136 -23.50 -2.17 17.07
CA ASP A 136 -24.26 -1.50 18.13
C ASP A 136 -24.73 -0.12 17.66
N TYR A 137 -23.83 0.68 17.07
CA TYR A 137 -24.19 1.97 16.47
C TYR A 137 -25.33 1.84 15.45
N TRP A 138 -25.22 0.89 14.53
CA TRP A 138 -26.30 0.60 13.58
C TRP A 138 -27.60 0.21 14.29
N LEU A 139 -27.55 -0.69 15.28
CA LEU A 139 -28.72 -1.14 16.02
C LEU A 139 -29.39 0.03 16.75
N GLN A 140 -28.62 0.89 17.43
CA GLN A 140 -29.14 2.08 18.09
C GLN A 140 -29.81 3.03 17.09
N SER A 141 -29.23 3.21 15.89
CA SER A 141 -29.86 4.01 14.84
C SER A 141 -31.21 3.45 14.42
N VAL A 142 -31.34 2.13 14.27
CA VAL A 142 -32.62 1.48 13.93
C VAL A 142 -33.62 1.57 15.08
N LEU A 143 -33.19 1.36 16.33
CA LEU A 143 -34.04 1.48 17.51
C LEU A 143 -34.58 2.90 17.70
N SER A 144 -33.78 3.93 17.34
CA SER A 144 -34.22 5.33 17.42
C SER A 144 -35.38 5.67 16.46
N LEU A 145 -35.57 4.88 15.40
CA LEU A 145 -36.66 5.04 14.45
C LEU A 145 -37.98 4.46 14.97
N ILE A 146 -37.94 3.60 15.99
CA ILE A 146 -39.14 3.02 16.59
C ILE A 146 -39.81 4.09 17.47
N PRO A 147 -41.06 4.50 17.18
CA PRO A 147 -41.78 5.45 18.00
C PRO A 147 -41.89 4.95 19.44
N LYS A 148 -41.57 5.81 20.40
CA LYS A 148 -41.66 5.48 21.85
C LYS A 148 -43.02 5.80 22.45
N ASP A 149 -44.00 6.16 21.62
CA ASP A 149 -45.30 6.65 22.07
C ASP A 149 -46.36 5.54 21.96
N ASP A 150 -46.43 4.69 22.98
CA ASP A 150 -47.63 3.91 23.30
C ASP A 150 -48.62 4.81 24.06
N ARG A 151 -49.13 5.87 23.41
CA ARG A 151 -50.28 6.62 23.96
C ARG A 151 -51.57 6.02 23.43
N LYS A 152 -52.21 5.27 24.33
CA LYS A 152 -53.64 4.92 24.31
C LYS A 152 -54.53 6.15 24.17
#